data_AF-U1KWV8-F1
#
_entry.id   AF-U1KWV8-F1
#
_cell.length_a   1.000
_cell.length_b   1.000
_cell.length_c   1.000
_cell.angle_alpha   90.00
_cell.angle_beta   90.00
_cell.angle_gamma   90.00
#
_symmetry.space_group_name_H-M   'P 1'
#
loop_
_entity.id
_entity.type
_entity.pdbx_description
1 polymer ?
#
loop_
_entity_poly.entity_id
_entity_poly.type
_entity_poly.pdbx_seq_one_letter_code
_entity_poly.pdbx_strand_id
1 'polypeptide(L)'
;MSRFGDVLAEKVLTDEYFKKIFISVVKKYTKHIVFNKVGRGLKEKEKSDIYRFINILINSNRNTDRSIAHHIISMMEPFHKNEDYFKAVSSTVFYKMGLFSLNIEHSFLNNESLI
;
A
#
# COMPACT_ATOMS: atom_id res chain seq x y z
N MET A 1 -27.17 2.59 6.80
CA MET A 1 -26.97 1.40 5.95
C MET A 1 -25.50 1.35 5.58
N SER A 2 -24.79 0.25 5.89
CA SER A 2 -23.35 0.13 5.59
C SER A 2 -23.15 0.05 4.08
N ARG A 3 -22.20 0.82 3.52
CA ARG A 3 -21.91 0.75 2.08
C ARG A 3 -21.21 -0.58 1.76
N PHE A 4 -21.42 -1.09 0.55
CA PHE A 4 -20.84 -2.37 0.13
C PHE A 4 -19.31 -2.44 0.34
N GLY A 5 -18.58 -1.35 0.06
CA GLY A 5 -17.14 -1.27 0.30
C GLY A 5 -16.75 -1.41 1.77
N ASP A 6 -17.53 -0.86 2.69
CA ASP A 6 -17.27 -0.92 4.14
C ASP A 6 -17.47 -2.36 4.65
N VAL A 7 -18.50 -3.07 4.14
CA VAL A 7 -18.75 -4.48 4.44
C VAL A 7 -17.62 -5.38 3.92
N LEU A 8 -17.12 -5.13 2.71
CA LEU A 8 -15.98 -5.86 2.18
C LEU A 8 -14.71 -5.61 3.00
N ALA A 9 -14.47 -4.36 3.39
CA ALA A 9 -13.32 -4.01 4.21
C ALA A 9 -13.38 -4.71 5.58
N GLU A 10 -14.55 -4.79 6.21
CA GLU A 10 -14.73 -5.55 7.45
C GLU A 10 -14.42 -7.04 7.28
N LYS A 11 -14.86 -7.66 6.18
CA LYS A 11 -14.50 -9.04 5.85
C LYS A 11 -12.99 -9.21 5.70
N VAL A 12 -12.31 -8.28 5.03
CA VAL A 12 -10.84 -8.31 4.91
C VAL A 12 -10.15 -8.21 6.26
N LEU A 13 -10.58 -7.27 7.12
CA LEU A 13 -9.94 -7.05 8.42
C LEU A 13 -10.15 -8.20 9.41
N THR A 14 -11.22 -8.98 9.22
CA THR A 14 -11.52 -10.17 10.00
C THR A 14 -10.95 -11.46 9.40
N ASP A 15 -10.50 -11.44 8.14
CA ASP A 15 -9.95 -12.58 7.43
C ASP A 15 -8.57 -13.01 7.96
N GLU A 16 -8.46 -14.28 8.33
CA GLU A 16 -7.23 -14.86 8.91
C GLU A 16 -6.07 -14.94 7.90
N TYR A 17 -6.38 -15.11 6.61
CA TYR A 17 -5.35 -15.13 5.57
C TYR A 17 -4.77 -13.73 5.34
N PHE A 18 -5.61 -12.69 5.33
CA PHE A 18 -5.16 -11.29 5.32
C PHE A 18 -4.27 -11.01 6.52
N LYS A 19 -4.70 -11.34 7.75
CA LYS A 19 -3.89 -11.14 8.97
C LYS A 19 -2.53 -11.80 8.86
N LYS A 20 -2.47 -13.03 8.34
CA LYS A 20 -1.21 -13.76 8.11
C LYS A 20 -0.29 -13.02 7.13
N ILE A 21 -0.82 -12.55 5.99
CA ILE A 21 -0.01 -11.80 5.01
C ILE A 21 0.42 -10.46 5.59
N PHE A 22 -0.47 -9.74 6.28
CA PHE A 22 -0.17 -8.46 6.94
C PHE A 22 0.98 -8.59 7.94
N ILE A 23 0.94 -9.60 8.82
CA ILE A 23 2.04 -9.89 9.76
C ILE A 23 3.34 -10.21 9.01
N SER A 24 3.27 -10.89 7.87
CA SER A 24 4.43 -11.18 7.02
C SER A 24 5.05 -9.90 6.44
N VAL A 25 4.23 -8.93 6.00
CA VAL A 25 4.69 -7.61 5.54
C VAL A 25 5.39 -6.86 6.67
N VAL A 26 4.73 -6.74 7.83
CA VAL A 26 5.28 -6.06 9.01
C VAL A 26 6.63 -6.66 9.40
N LYS A 27 6.73 -7.98 9.52
CA LYS A 27 7.99 -8.66 9.88
C LYS A 27 9.12 -8.38 8.89
N LYS A 28 8.84 -8.33 7.59
CA LYS A 28 9.85 -8.02 6.57
C LYS A 28 10.29 -6.57 6.65
N TYR A 29 9.33 -5.64 6.74
CA TYR A 29 9.60 -4.22 6.88
C TYR A 29 10.42 -3.92 8.15
N THR A 30 10.01 -4.45 9.31
CA THR A 30 10.77 -4.29 10.57
C THR A 30 12.19 -4.82 10.44
N LYS A 31 12.39 -5.98 9.79
CA LYS A 31 13.74 -6.51 9.55
C LYS A 31 14.59 -5.59 8.68
N HIS A 32 14.00 -4.99 7.66
CA HIS A 32 14.66 -4.03 6.81
C HIS A 32 15.06 -2.76 7.58
N ILE A 33 14.13 -2.16 8.31
CA ILE A 33 14.38 -0.91 9.05
C ILE A 33 15.37 -1.11 10.22
N VAL A 34 15.19 -2.15 11.04
CA VAL A 34 15.97 -2.33 12.27
C VAL A 34 17.35 -2.92 12.00
N PHE A 35 17.48 -3.82 11.04
CA PHE A 35 18.74 -4.56 10.80
C PHE A 35 19.41 -4.22 9.47
N ASN A 36 18.88 -3.24 8.72
CA ASN A 36 19.33 -2.90 7.36
C ASN A 36 19.44 -4.13 6.43
N LYS A 37 18.57 -5.12 6.61
CA LYS A 37 18.57 -6.34 5.80
C LYS A 37 17.55 -6.20 4.67
N VAL A 38 18.04 -6.10 3.44
CA VAL A 38 17.18 -6.24 2.25
C VAL A 38 16.86 -7.73 2.08
N GLY A 39 15.79 -8.17 2.75
CA GLY A 39 15.24 -9.51 2.56
C GLY A 39 14.52 -9.63 1.22
N ARG A 40 14.26 -10.86 0.79
CA ARG A 40 13.30 -11.09 -0.31
C ARG A 40 11.93 -10.56 0.11
N GLY A 41 11.23 -9.90 -0.82
CA GLY A 41 9.87 -9.40 -0.65
C GLY A 41 8.83 -10.50 -0.40
N LEU A 42 7.55 -10.18 -0.52
CA LEU A 42 6.49 -11.20 -0.45
C LEU A 42 6.63 -12.22 -1.59
N LYS A 43 6.13 -13.45 -1.37
CA LYS A 43 5.97 -14.40 -2.48
C LYS A 43 4.95 -13.81 -3.48
N GLU A 44 5.11 -14.09 -4.78
CA GLU A 44 4.24 -13.51 -5.82
C GLU A 44 2.73 -13.66 -5.54
N LYS A 45 2.29 -14.82 -5.05
CA LYS A 45 0.90 -15.03 -4.64
C LYS A 45 0.48 -14.11 -3.48
N GLU A 46 1.29 -14.06 -2.41
CA GLU A 46 1.02 -13.20 -1.25
C GLU A 46 1.02 -11.72 -1.65
N LYS A 47 1.89 -11.33 -2.58
CA LYS A 47 1.97 -9.98 -3.15
C LYS A 47 0.70 -9.62 -3.94
N SER A 48 0.28 -10.50 -4.85
CA SER A 48 -0.98 -10.31 -5.60
C SER A 48 -2.18 -10.20 -4.66
N ASP A 49 -2.26 -11.09 -3.66
CA ASP A 49 -3.39 -11.11 -2.73
C ASP A 49 -3.40 -9.88 -1.80
N ILE A 50 -2.24 -9.40 -1.33
CA ILE A 50 -2.20 -8.16 -0.53
C ILE A 50 -2.64 -6.94 -1.35
N TYR A 51 -2.30 -6.86 -2.64
CA TYR A 51 -2.79 -5.77 -3.49
C TYR A 51 -4.31 -5.78 -3.66
N ARG A 52 -4.93 -6.97 -3.74
CA ARG A 52 -6.39 -7.09 -3.75
C ARG A 52 -7.01 -6.59 -2.44
N PHE A 53 -6.41 -6.95 -1.31
CA PHE A 53 -6.86 -6.44 0.00
C PHE A 53 -6.72 -4.93 0.12
N ILE A 54 -5.59 -4.36 -0.32
CA ILE A 54 -5.37 -2.90 -0.38
C ILE A 54 -6.47 -2.22 -1.20
N ASN A 55 -6.78 -2.76 -2.38
CA ASN A 55 -7.83 -2.23 -3.25
C ASN A 55 -9.22 -2.27 -2.59
N ILE A 56 -9.52 -3.30 -1.80
CA ILE A 56 -10.78 -3.34 -1.03
C ILE A 56 -10.78 -2.27 0.05
N LEU A 57 -9.72 -2.21 0.87
CA LEU A 57 -9.60 -1.30 2.01
C LEU A 57 -9.64 0.18 1.60
N ILE A 58 -8.96 0.55 0.52
CA ILE A 58 -8.91 1.95 0.06
C ILE A 58 -10.25 2.46 -0.49
N ASN A 59 -11.14 1.55 -0.92
CA ASN A 59 -12.48 1.88 -1.40
C ASN A 59 -13.53 1.93 -0.28
N SER A 60 -13.15 1.65 0.97
CA SER A 60 -13.97 1.90 2.14
C SER A 60 -14.13 3.40 2.40
N ASN A 61 -15.26 3.81 2.96
CA ASN A 61 -15.47 5.19 3.42
C ASN A 61 -14.88 5.43 4.81
N ARG A 62 -14.50 4.36 5.53
CA ARG A 62 -13.89 4.48 6.86
C ARG A 62 -12.43 4.88 6.72
N ASN A 63 -12.07 5.99 7.36
CA ASN A 63 -10.69 6.50 7.36
C ASN A 63 -9.69 5.47 7.90
N THR A 64 -10.09 4.68 8.91
CA THR A 64 -9.27 3.62 9.48
C THR A 64 -8.83 2.60 8.44
N ASP A 65 -9.73 2.17 7.57
CA ASP A 65 -9.45 1.14 6.55
C ASP A 65 -8.51 1.69 5.48
N ARG A 66 -8.77 2.93 5.05
CA ARG A 66 -7.93 3.64 4.07
C ARG A 66 -6.51 3.86 4.60
N SER A 67 -6.38 4.22 5.88
CA SER A 67 -5.07 4.34 6.53
C SER A 67 -4.33 3.00 6.62
N ILE A 68 -5.02 1.88 6.85
CA ILE A 68 -4.39 0.56 6.81
C ILE A 68 -3.85 0.26 5.41
N ALA A 69 -4.63 0.53 4.36
CA ALA A 69 -4.18 0.36 2.97
C ALA A 69 -2.91 1.16 2.68
N HIS A 70 -2.87 2.42 3.12
CA HIS A 70 -1.70 3.29 3.03
C HIS A 70 -0.48 2.72 3.75
N HIS A 71 -0.62 2.32 5.01
CA HIS A 71 0.47 1.76 5.78
C HIS A 71 1.05 0.51 5.12
N ILE A 72 0.21 -0.36 4.55
CA ILE A 72 0.69 -1.53 3.82
C ILE A 72 1.54 -1.11 2.62
N ILE A 73 1.09 -0.13 1.83
CA ILE A 73 1.87 0.42 0.71
C ILE A 73 3.21 0.98 1.18
N SER A 74 3.22 1.79 2.24
CA SER A 74 4.46 2.36 2.79
C SER A 74 5.44 1.28 3.26
N MET A 75 4.94 0.21 3.88
CA MET A 75 5.78 -0.91 4.32
C MET A 75 6.32 -1.76 3.16
N MET A 76 5.62 -1.76 2.02
CA MET A 76 6.03 -2.50 0.82
C MET A 76 7.00 -1.72 -0.07
N GLU A 77 7.01 -0.39 0.02
CA GLU A 77 7.80 0.52 -0.83
C GLU A 77 9.29 0.14 -0.94
N PRO A 78 10.02 -0.15 0.16
CA PRO A 78 11.45 -0.44 0.07
C PRO A 78 11.80 -1.68 -0.76
N PHE A 79 10.84 -2.60 -0.93
CA PHE A 79 11.04 -3.86 -1.63
C PHE A 79 10.51 -3.84 -3.07
N HIS A 80 9.54 -2.95 -3.37
CA HIS A 80 8.73 -3.05 -4.58
C HIS A 80 8.63 -1.72 -5.37
N LYS A 81 9.22 -0.60 -4.91
CA LYS A 81 9.08 0.73 -5.54
C LYS A 81 9.42 0.80 -7.03
N ASN A 82 10.30 -0.07 -7.51
CA ASN A 82 10.70 -0.11 -8.91
C ASN A 82 9.76 -0.94 -9.79
N GLU A 83 8.83 -1.70 -9.21
CA GLU A 83 7.87 -2.52 -9.95
C GLU A 83 6.69 -1.65 -10.45
N ASP A 84 6.38 -1.72 -11.74
CA ASP A 84 5.34 -0.87 -12.34
C ASP A 84 3.95 -1.13 -11.76
N TYR A 85 3.64 -2.38 -11.45
CA TYR A 85 2.38 -2.72 -10.78
C TYR A 85 2.29 -2.10 -9.39
N PHE A 86 3.40 -2.08 -8.63
CA PHE A 86 3.43 -1.41 -7.33
C PHE A 86 3.18 0.09 -7.48
N LYS A 87 3.84 0.75 -8.45
CA LYS A 87 3.63 2.18 -8.74
C LYS A 87 2.16 2.48 -9.05
N ALA A 88 1.50 1.64 -9.85
CA ALA A 88 0.08 1.83 -10.19
C ALA A 88 -0.83 1.71 -8.94
N VAL A 89 -0.60 0.70 -8.10
CA VAL A 89 -1.39 0.50 -6.88
C VAL A 89 -1.12 1.61 -5.86
N SER A 90 0.15 1.99 -5.62
CA SER A 90 0.50 3.06 -4.68
C SER A 90 -0.08 4.40 -5.13
N SER A 91 0.01 4.72 -6.41
CA SER A 91 -0.63 5.90 -7.03
C SER A 91 -2.12 5.95 -6.76
N THR A 92 -2.81 4.82 -6.94
CA THR A 92 -4.25 4.70 -6.68
C THR A 92 -4.57 4.95 -5.21
N VAL A 93 -3.74 4.44 -4.30
CA VAL A 93 -3.90 4.66 -2.86
C VAL A 93 -3.71 6.13 -2.51
N PHE A 94 -2.63 6.75 -2.95
CA PHE A 94 -2.36 8.17 -2.69
C PHE A 94 -3.46 9.07 -3.28
N TYR A 95 -3.89 8.82 -4.52
CA TYR A 95 -4.99 9.54 -5.14
C TYR A 95 -6.28 9.45 -4.32
N LYS A 96 -6.69 8.25 -3.90
CA LYS A 96 -7.92 8.04 -3.11
C LYS A 96 -7.84 8.60 -1.69
N MET A 97 -6.63 8.87 -1.19
CA MET A 97 -6.39 9.58 0.07
C MET A 97 -6.30 11.10 -0.09
N GLY A 98 -6.28 11.62 -1.31
CA GLY A 98 -6.05 13.04 -1.57
C GLY A 98 -4.58 13.47 -1.45
N LEU A 99 -3.64 12.53 -1.51
CA LEU A 99 -2.19 12.76 -1.43
C LEU A 99 -1.59 13.00 -2.83
N PHE A 100 -2.18 13.94 -3.58
CA PHE A 100 -1.90 14.17 -5.00
C PHE A 100 -0.46 14.58 -5.31
N SER A 101 0.26 15.14 -4.32
CA SER A 101 1.64 15.62 -4.45
C SER A 101 2.71 14.53 -4.33
N LEU A 102 2.37 13.31 -3.92
CA LEU A 102 3.35 12.20 -3.82
C LEU A 102 3.71 11.57 -5.17
N ASN A 103 3.07 12.02 -6.26
CA ASN A 103 3.24 11.50 -7.62
C ASN A 103 3.74 12.56 -8.61
N ILE A 104 4.21 13.71 -8.13
CA ILE A 104 4.92 14.64 -8.99
C ILE A 104 6.27 13.98 -9.28
N GLU A 105 6.43 13.49 -10.51
CA GLU A 105 7.71 13.01 -10.99
C GLU A 105 8.80 14.04 -10.65
N HIS A 106 9.94 13.57 -10.14
CA HIS A 106 11.14 14.40 -9.97
C HIS A 106 11.58 15.11 -11.28
N SER A 107 11.06 14.69 -12.44
CA SER A 107 11.22 15.37 -13.73
C SER A 107 10.65 16.80 -13.75
N PHE A 108 9.63 17.11 -12.94
CA PHE A 108 9.05 18.46 -12.86
C PHE A 108 9.83 19.44 -11.98
N LEU A 109 10.68 18.93 -11.08
CA LEU A 109 11.48 19.76 -10.18
C LEU A 109 12.81 20.23 -10.80
N ASN A 110 13.21 19.66 -11.95
CA ASN A 110 14.42 20.06 -12.67
C ASN A 110 14.18 21.15 -13.73
N ASN A 111 12.95 21.63 -13.89
CA ASN A 111 12.65 22.83 -14.67
C ASN A 111 12.63 24.06 -13.75
N GLU A 112 13.79 24.41 -13.19
CA GLU A 112 14.04 25.76 -12.64
C GLU A 112 14.18 26.80 -13.77
N SER A 113 13.24 26.80 -14.73
CA SER A 113 13.15 27.83 -15.77
C SER A 113 11.81 28.57 -15.75
N LEU A 114 11.07 28.49 -14.65
CA LEU A 114 9.90 29.34 -14.39
C LEU A 114 9.82 29.66 -12.90
N ILE A 115 10.57 30.68 -12.48
CA ILE A 115 10.15 31.88 -11.73
C ILE A 115 11.32 32.87 -11.80
#